data_AF-A0A355WLD5-F1
#
_entry.id   AF-A0A355WLD5-F1
#
_cell.length_a   1.000
_cell.length_b   1.000
_cell.length_c   1.000
_cell.angle_alpha   90.00
_cell.angle_beta   90.00
_cell.angle_gamma   90.00
#
_symmetry.space_group_name_H-M   'P 1'
#
loop_
_entity.id
_entity.type
_entity.pdbx_description
1 polymer ?
#
loop_
_entity_poly.entity_id
_entity_poly.type
_entity_poly.pdbx_seq_one_letter_code
_entity_poly.pdbx_strand_id
1 'polypeptide(L)'
;PLVKAENWVEVLLTFDDWHACVAAGWDILDDPDVILKQLAAIQTPAPYCYFVRHRKFLQENSSLLCVLVADRWIESFLALTAGRCVYRSDTASDDDKKRLPHLHHLCWNHTTLRALKIDPEVTYLQLGTRDGDEVNSITDVAKMFPDEIINHVEFTRSQGKARASMLPLLRYHSKLRMDMIVAQLADIGILNWNPHAYTLEEGNHRNPDPSQIALKRENDPKGLLNPGKLIGWDNPDYIYDMKGGYHAPQMQVKPCVP
;
A
#
# COMPACT_ATOMS: atom_id res chain seq x y z
N PRO A 1 8.64 -24.55 -3.10
CA PRO A 1 7.42 -25.38 -2.96
C PRO A 1 6.23 -24.69 -3.64
N LEU A 2 5.58 -25.36 -4.60
CA LEU A 2 4.36 -24.85 -5.22
C LEU A 2 3.15 -25.29 -4.37
N VAL A 3 2.34 -24.33 -3.93
CA VAL A 3 1.09 -24.59 -3.20
C VAL A 3 -0.04 -24.89 -4.18
N LYS A 4 -1.14 -25.48 -3.68
CA LYS A 4 -2.34 -25.78 -4.48
C LYS A 4 -2.89 -24.50 -5.13
N ALA A 5 -3.23 -24.58 -6.42
CA ALA A 5 -4.02 -23.53 -7.08
C ALA A 5 -5.47 -23.64 -6.61
N GLU A 6 -5.93 -22.65 -5.84
CA GLU A 6 -7.33 -22.54 -5.43
C GLU A 6 -8.17 -21.78 -6.45
N ASN A 7 -9.47 -22.03 -6.45
CA ASN A 7 -10.44 -21.14 -7.08
C ASN A 7 -10.66 -19.95 -6.16
N TRP A 8 -10.39 -18.74 -6.66
CA TRP A 8 -10.52 -17.52 -5.87
C TRP A 8 -11.79 -16.78 -6.27
N VAL A 9 -12.59 -16.40 -5.27
CA VAL A 9 -13.75 -15.54 -5.43
C VAL A 9 -13.35 -14.11 -5.05
N GLU A 10 -13.61 -13.17 -5.96
CA GLU A 10 -13.43 -11.74 -5.73
C GLU A 10 -14.65 -11.20 -4.99
N VAL A 11 -14.43 -10.54 -3.85
CA VAL A 11 -15.48 -9.96 -3.02
C VAL A 11 -15.15 -8.50 -2.73
N LEU A 12 -16.15 -7.64 -2.90
CA LEU A 12 -16.09 -6.24 -2.49
C LEU A 12 -17.10 -6.01 -1.36
N LEU A 13 -16.60 -5.58 -0.20
CA LEU A 13 -17.41 -5.22 0.96
C LEU A 13 -17.31 -3.72 1.23
N THR A 14 -18.45 -3.07 1.44
CA THR A 14 -18.49 -1.64 1.73
C THR A 14 -18.80 -1.36 3.20
N PHE A 15 -18.18 -0.30 3.72
CA PHE A 15 -18.32 0.17 5.09
C PHE A 15 -18.49 1.68 5.09
N ASP A 16 -19.41 2.19 5.91
CA ASP A 16 -19.65 3.64 6.03
C ASP A 16 -18.63 4.32 6.96
N ASP A 17 -17.94 3.54 7.80
CA ASP A 17 -16.87 3.99 8.70
C ASP A 17 -15.52 3.35 8.33
N TRP A 18 -14.47 4.16 8.28
CA TRP A 18 -13.12 3.72 7.91
C TRP A 18 -12.52 2.78 8.95
N HIS A 19 -12.71 3.09 10.24
CA HIS A 19 -12.15 2.27 11.31
C HIS A 19 -12.79 0.87 11.30
N ALA A 20 -14.11 0.78 11.13
CA ALA A 20 -14.82 -0.49 10.97
C ALA A 20 -14.32 -1.30 9.76
N CYS A 21 -14.02 -0.64 8.63
CA CYS A 21 -13.45 -1.29 7.45
C CYS A 21 -12.08 -1.92 7.75
N VAL A 22 -11.21 -1.18 8.46
CA VAL A 22 -9.85 -1.63 8.79
C VAL A 22 -9.90 -2.74 9.84
N ALA A 23 -10.71 -2.59 10.89
CA ALA A 23 -10.90 -3.60 11.93
C ALA A 23 -11.41 -4.91 11.33
N ALA A 24 -12.41 -4.85 10.45
CA ALA A 24 -12.90 -6.03 9.76
C ALA A 24 -11.80 -6.71 8.92
N GLY A 25 -10.99 -5.94 8.20
CA GLY A 25 -9.84 -6.47 7.46
C GLY A 25 -8.81 -7.14 8.38
N TRP A 26 -8.55 -6.56 9.55
CA TRP A 26 -7.64 -7.13 10.53
C TRP A 26 -8.16 -8.44 11.11
N ASP A 27 -9.43 -8.49 11.53
CA ASP A 27 -10.07 -9.68 12.09
C ASP A 27 -10.11 -10.82 11.06
N ILE A 28 -10.45 -10.51 9.81
CA ILE A 28 -10.43 -11.47 8.69
C ILE A 28 -9.01 -12.02 8.48
N LEU A 29 -7.99 -11.15 8.55
CA LEU A 29 -6.61 -11.57 8.36
C LEU A 29 -6.12 -12.42 9.52
N ASP A 30 -6.56 -12.16 10.75
CA ASP A 30 -6.09 -12.87 11.94
C ASP A 30 -6.68 -14.28 12.05
N ASP A 31 -7.90 -14.50 11.52
CA ASP A 31 -8.53 -15.82 11.42
C ASP A 31 -7.65 -16.79 10.58
N PRO A 32 -7.12 -17.87 11.20
CA PRO A 32 -6.25 -18.82 10.52
C PRO A 32 -6.98 -19.76 9.55
N ASP A 33 -8.31 -19.88 9.67
CA ASP A 33 -9.11 -20.82 8.86
C ASP A 33 -9.50 -20.20 7.52
N VAL A 34 -9.50 -18.86 7.42
CA VAL A 34 -9.82 -18.16 6.18
C VAL A 34 -8.61 -18.19 5.24
N ILE A 35 -8.78 -18.87 4.11
CA ILE A 35 -7.76 -18.93 3.07
C ILE A 35 -7.93 -17.76 2.11
N LEU A 36 -7.01 -16.81 2.19
CA LEU A 36 -6.99 -15.58 1.41
C LEU A 36 -5.82 -15.56 0.43
N LYS A 37 -6.02 -14.86 -0.69
CA LYS A 37 -4.94 -14.47 -1.61
C LYS A 37 -4.68 -12.97 -1.63
N GLN A 38 -5.68 -12.16 -1.31
CA GLN A 38 -5.61 -10.70 -1.33
C GLN A 38 -6.59 -10.15 -0.29
N LEU A 39 -6.15 -9.16 0.48
CA LEU A 39 -6.98 -8.42 1.41
C LEU A 39 -6.47 -6.98 1.51
N ALA A 40 -7.30 -6.01 1.11
CA ALA A 40 -6.95 -4.60 1.15
C ALA A 40 -8.13 -3.74 1.58
N ALA A 41 -7.89 -2.72 2.41
CA ALA A 41 -8.88 -1.69 2.76
C ALA A 41 -8.51 -0.37 2.07
N ILE A 42 -9.49 0.29 1.44
CA ILE A 42 -9.29 1.53 0.70
C ILE A 42 -10.35 2.53 1.15
N GLN A 43 -9.90 3.67 1.68
CA GLN A 43 -10.74 4.68 2.29
C GLN A 43 -11.52 5.46 1.22
N THR A 44 -12.77 5.82 1.53
CA THR A 44 -13.50 6.84 0.77
C THR A 44 -12.69 8.15 0.68
N PRO A 45 -12.71 8.88 -0.44
CA PRO A 45 -13.54 8.67 -1.64
C PRO A 45 -12.88 7.85 -2.76
N ALA A 46 -11.67 7.30 -2.54
CA ALA A 46 -10.89 6.65 -3.59
C ALA A 46 -11.64 5.54 -4.35
N PRO A 47 -12.40 4.63 -3.71
CA PRO A 47 -13.12 3.58 -4.44
C PRO A 47 -14.09 4.14 -5.47
N TYR A 48 -14.93 5.11 -5.07
CA TYR A 48 -15.92 5.70 -5.95
C TYR A 48 -15.28 6.57 -7.04
N CYS A 49 -14.33 7.42 -6.66
CA CYS A 49 -13.66 8.33 -7.58
C CYS A 49 -12.84 7.58 -8.62
N TYR A 50 -12.07 6.57 -8.22
CA TYR A 50 -11.01 6.00 -9.07
C TYR A 50 -11.32 4.62 -9.65
N PHE A 51 -12.23 3.84 -9.07
CA PHE A 51 -12.58 2.50 -9.59
C PHE A 51 -13.74 2.57 -10.58
N VAL A 52 -13.55 3.35 -11.65
CA VAL A 52 -14.57 3.73 -12.64
C VAL A 52 -15.43 2.56 -13.12
N ARG A 53 -14.83 1.40 -13.43
CA ARG A 53 -15.56 0.23 -13.92
C ARG A 53 -16.40 -0.47 -12.84
N HIS A 54 -15.98 -0.38 -11.58
CA HIS A 54 -16.69 -0.93 -10.43
C HIS A 54 -17.68 0.07 -9.82
N ARG A 55 -17.66 1.34 -10.23
CA ARG A 55 -18.45 2.42 -9.61
C ARG A 55 -19.94 2.10 -9.45
N LYS A 56 -20.53 1.32 -10.36
CA LYS A 56 -21.95 0.91 -10.27
C LYS A 56 -22.28 0.05 -9.04
N PHE A 57 -21.29 -0.55 -8.39
CA PHE A 57 -21.42 -1.30 -7.15
C PHE A 57 -21.06 -0.47 -5.91
N LEU A 58 -20.48 0.72 -6.10
CA LEU A 58 -19.85 1.51 -5.03
C LEU A 58 -20.69 2.73 -4.68
N GLN A 59 -20.56 3.18 -3.45
CA GLN A 59 -21.17 4.41 -2.94
C GLN A 59 -20.08 5.44 -2.67
N GLU A 60 -20.42 6.73 -2.81
CA GLU A 60 -19.46 7.83 -2.73
C GLU A 60 -18.74 7.89 -1.37
N ASN A 61 -19.51 7.74 -0.30
CA ASN A 61 -19.03 7.91 1.08
C ASN A 61 -18.75 6.58 1.80
N SER A 62 -18.47 5.50 1.05
CA SER A 62 -18.16 4.20 1.64
C SER A 62 -16.71 3.79 1.37
N SER A 63 -16.04 3.35 2.42
CA SER A 63 -14.76 2.65 2.31
C SER A 63 -14.97 1.24 1.79
N LEU A 64 -13.92 0.67 1.20
CA LEU A 64 -13.99 -0.59 0.48
C LEU A 64 -12.97 -1.60 1.02
N LEU A 65 -13.42 -2.80 1.33
CA LEU A 65 -12.57 -3.96 1.56
C LEU A 65 -12.59 -4.86 0.31
N CYS A 66 -11.42 -5.06 -0.27
CA CYS A 66 -11.17 -5.87 -1.45
C CYS A 66 -10.60 -7.23 -1.02
N VAL A 67 -11.31 -8.32 -1.32
CA VAL A 67 -10.95 -9.66 -0.84
C VAL A 67 -10.89 -10.68 -1.98
N LEU A 68 -9.81 -11.46 -2.05
CA LEU A 68 -9.77 -12.73 -2.78
C LEU A 68 -9.76 -13.86 -1.76
N VAL A 69 -10.87 -14.58 -1.65
CA VAL A 69 -11.07 -15.71 -0.72
C VAL A 69 -11.25 -17.00 -1.51
N ALA A 70 -10.79 -18.13 -0.99
CA ALA A 70 -11.01 -19.42 -1.64
C ALA A 70 -12.52 -19.78 -1.65
N ASP A 71 -13.00 -20.31 -2.77
CA ASP A 71 -14.43 -20.61 -3.02
C ASP A 71 -15.13 -21.35 -1.88
N ARG A 72 -14.51 -22.40 -1.33
CA ARG A 72 -15.04 -23.23 -0.24
C ARG A 72 -15.33 -22.46 1.06
N TRP A 73 -14.77 -21.26 1.22
CA TRP A 73 -14.91 -20.44 2.42
C TRP A 73 -15.86 -19.26 2.22
N ILE A 74 -16.40 -19.05 1.02
CA ILE A 74 -17.14 -17.81 0.69
C ILE A 74 -18.36 -17.58 1.60
N GLU A 75 -19.15 -18.62 1.86
CA GLU A 75 -20.37 -18.48 2.67
C GLU A 75 -20.04 -18.24 4.14
N SER A 76 -19.08 -18.98 4.70
CA SER A 76 -18.59 -18.75 6.07
C SER A 76 -17.97 -17.36 6.21
N PHE A 77 -17.16 -16.95 5.24
CA PHE A 77 -16.54 -15.63 5.18
C PHE A 77 -17.58 -14.50 5.20
N LEU A 78 -18.64 -14.61 4.39
CA LEU A 78 -19.71 -13.61 4.34
C LEU A 78 -20.56 -13.59 5.61
N ALA A 79 -20.73 -14.73 6.28
CA ALA A 79 -21.45 -14.80 7.54
C ALA A 79 -20.68 -14.14 8.70
N LEU A 80 -19.35 -14.05 8.62
CA LEU A 80 -18.49 -13.50 9.66
C LEU A 80 -18.21 -12.00 9.50
N THR A 81 -18.41 -11.44 8.31
CA THR A 81 -18.12 -10.02 8.06
C THR A 81 -19.32 -9.11 8.31
N ALA A 82 -19.07 -7.96 8.94
CA ALA A 82 -20.07 -6.90 9.12
C ALA A 82 -20.26 -6.00 7.87
N GLY A 83 -19.42 -6.17 6.85
CA GLY A 83 -19.43 -5.34 5.64
C GLY A 83 -20.59 -5.68 4.69
N ARG A 84 -21.12 -4.67 3.99
CA ARG A 84 -22.14 -4.89 2.96
C ARG A 84 -21.47 -5.41 1.69
N CYS A 85 -21.74 -6.66 1.32
CA CYS A 85 -21.27 -7.23 0.06
C CYS A 85 -21.96 -6.57 -1.13
N VAL A 86 -21.17 -5.90 -1.97
CA VAL A 86 -21.66 -5.17 -3.15
C VAL A 86 -21.25 -5.81 -4.48
N TYR A 87 -20.26 -6.71 -4.44
CA TYR A 87 -19.85 -7.49 -5.60
C TYR A 87 -19.26 -8.83 -5.16
N ARG A 88 -19.61 -9.88 -5.89
CA ARG A 88 -19.06 -11.23 -5.73
C ARG A 88 -18.90 -11.89 -7.10
N SER A 89 -17.70 -12.34 -7.43
CA SER A 89 -17.41 -12.79 -8.80
C SER A 89 -18.08 -14.10 -9.19
N ASP A 90 -18.38 -15.01 -8.25
CA ASP A 90 -19.02 -16.29 -8.54
C ASP A 90 -20.48 -16.13 -9.02
N THR A 91 -21.20 -15.18 -8.42
CA THR A 91 -22.58 -14.80 -8.75
C THR A 91 -22.70 -13.62 -9.71
N ALA A 92 -21.59 -13.02 -10.11
CA ALA A 92 -21.59 -11.92 -11.08
C ALA A 92 -22.07 -12.39 -12.46
N SER A 93 -22.73 -11.49 -13.18
CA SER A 93 -23.15 -11.74 -14.56
C SER A 93 -21.94 -11.96 -15.48
N ASP A 94 -22.15 -12.67 -16.60
CA ASP A 94 -21.09 -12.86 -17.60
C ASP A 94 -20.60 -11.54 -18.20
N ASP A 95 -21.48 -10.54 -18.30
CA ASP A 95 -21.12 -9.19 -18.76
C ASP A 95 -20.18 -8.50 -17.76
N ASP A 96 -20.48 -8.60 -16.46
CA ASP A 96 -19.62 -8.08 -15.39
C ASP A 96 -18.25 -8.74 -15.40
N LYS A 97 -18.21 -10.08 -15.45
CA LYS A 97 -16.96 -10.86 -15.50
C LYS A 97 -16.06 -10.47 -16.68
N LYS A 98 -16.66 -10.11 -17.83
CA LYS A 98 -15.91 -9.68 -19.03
C LYS A 98 -15.42 -8.23 -18.96
N ARG A 99 -16.17 -7.35 -18.32
CA ARG A 99 -15.91 -5.90 -18.34
C ARG A 99 -15.09 -5.40 -17.16
N LEU A 100 -15.18 -6.06 -16.01
CA LEU A 100 -14.48 -5.65 -14.81
C LEU A 100 -13.02 -6.11 -14.86
N PRO A 101 -12.06 -5.24 -14.52
CA PRO A 101 -10.71 -5.71 -14.26
C PRO A 101 -10.72 -6.55 -12.98
N HIS A 102 -9.89 -7.60 -12.91
CA HIS A 102 -9.72 -8.38 -11.69
C HIS A 102 -9.43 -7.50 -10.48
N LEU A 103 -9.97 -7.87 -9.32
CA LEU A 103 -9.85 -7.16 -8.05
C LEU A 103 -8.42 -6.83 -7.63
N HIS A 104 -7.44 -7.69 -7.92
CA HIS A 104 -6.03 -7.40 -7.61
C HIS A 104 -5.48 -6.19 -8.40
N HIS A 105 -6.15 -5.74 -9.47
CA HIS A 105 -5.86 -4.47 -10.15
C HIS A 105 -6.55 -3.24 -9.51
N LEU A 106 -7.14 -3.41 -8.33
CA LEU A 106 -7.65 -2.36 -7.44
C LEU A 106 -6.85 -2.30 -6.13
N CYS A 107 -5.84 -3.17 -5.96
CA CYS A 107 -5.05 -3.31 -4.74
C CYS A 107 -3.58 -2.99 -5.04
N TRP A 108 -2.75 -2.92 -4.00
CA TRP A 108 -1.36 -2.52 -4.06
C TRP A 108 -1.21 -1.20 -4.84
N ASN A 109 -0.06 -0.95 -5.47
CA ASN A 109 0.13 0.25 -6.27
C ASN A 109 -0.78 0.33 -7.52
N HIS A 110 -1.65 -0.66 -7.81
CA HIS A 110 -2.70 -0.45 -8.79
C HIS A 110 -3.76 0.54 -8.29
N THR A 111 -4.01 0.64 -6.97
CA THR A 111 -4.85 1.71 -6.40
C THR A 111 -4.33 3.08 -6.82
N THR A 112 -3.02 3.31 -6.64
CA THR A 112 -2.34 4.53 -7.09
C THR A 112 -2.43 4.70 -8.60
N LEU A 113 -2.24 3.64 -9.39
CA LEU A 113 -2.41 3.71 -10.85
C LEU A 113 -3.85 4.09 -11.26
N ARG A 114 -4.88 3.64 -10.54
CA ARG A 114 -6.27 4.03 -10.80
C ARG A 114 -6.48 5.52 -10.51
N ALA A 115 -5.91 6.02 -9.42
CA ALA A 115 -6.00 7.43 -9.05
C ALA A 115 -5.25 8.32 -10.05
N LEU A 116 -3.98 8.00 -10.34
CA LEU A 116 -3.11 8.73 -11.29
C LEU A 116 -3.70 8.90 -12.69
N LYS A 117 -4.50 7.93 -13.15
CA LYS A 117 -5.18 8.01 -14.45
C LYS A 117 -6.28 9.07 -14.51
N ILE A 118 -6.71 9.59 -13.37
CA ILE A 118 -7.81 10.55 -13.23
C ILE A 118 -7.27 11.87 -12.65
N ASP A 119 -6.40 11.79 -11.65
CA ASP A 119 -5.79 12.92 -10.96
C ASP A 119 -4.26 12.76 -10.98
N PRO A 120 -3.55 13.47 -11.87
CA PRO A 120 -2.10 13.34 -12.03
C PRO A 120 -1.31 13.94 -10.85
N GLU A 121 -1.96 14.71 -9.97
CA GLU A 121 -1.33 15.25 -8.76
C GLU A 121 -1.26 14.21 -7.63
N VAL A 122 -1.87 13.03 -7.80
CA VAL A 122 -1.79 11.96 -6.82
C VAL A 122 -0.44 11.27 -6.89
N THR A 123 0.20 11.10 -5.73
CA THR A 123 1.33 10.21 -5.52
C THR A 123 1.03 9.26 -4.37
N TYR A 124 2.01 8.53 -3.83
CA TYR A 124 1.78 7.60 -2.72
C TYR A 124 2.95 7.57 -1.75
N LEU A 125 2.69 7.19 -0.49
CA LEU A 125 3.72 6.84 0.49
C LEU A 125 3.74 5.33 0.73
N GLN A 126 4.80 4.80 1.35
CA GLN A 126 4.82 3.42 1.84
C GLN A 126 5.10 3.45 3.32
N LEU A 127 4.06 3.21 4.12
CA LEU A 127 4.10 3.38 5.56
C LEU A 127 3.93 2.04 6.27
N GLY A 128 4.60 1.94 7.42
CA GLY A 128 4.39 0.87 8.38
C GLY A 128 3.27 1.19 9.35
N THR A 129 3.14 0.34 10.35
CA THR A 129 2.29 0.54 11.52
C THR A 129 3.14 0.36 12.78
N ARG A 130 2.65 0.81 13.93
CA ARG A 130 3.27 0.47 15.21
C ARG A 130 3.02 -1.01 15.49
N ASP A 131 4.07 -1.74 15.88
CA ASP A 131 3.98 -3.16 16.18
C ASP A 131 2.98 -3.42 17.34
N GLY A 132 1.98 -4.26 17.10
CA GLY A 132 0.95 -4.59 18.08
C GLY A 132 -0.13 -3.52 18.28
N ASP A 133 -0.15 -2.49 17.44
CA ASP A 133 -1.14 -1.40 17.46
C ASP A 133 -1.56 -1.01 16.03
N GLU A 134 -1.69 -2.01 15.15
CA GLU A 134 -1.82 -1.81 13.70
C GLU A 134 -3.10 -1.06 13.32
N VAL A 135 -4.26 -1.47 13.87
CA VAL A 135 -5.56 -0.86 13.56
C VAL A 135 -5.61 0.60 14.03
N ASN A 136 -5.12 0.91 15.23
CA ASN A 136 -5.10 2.28 15.72
C ASN A 136 -4.08 3.12 14.95
N SER A 137 -2.91 2.58 14.58
CA SER A 137 -1.93 3.26 13.72
C SER A 137 -2.57 3.77 12.42
N ILE A 138 -3.30 2.90 11.73
CA ILE A 138 -4.02 3.24 10.49
C ILE A 138 -5.08 4.31 10.74
N THR A 139 -5.81 4.19 11.85
CA THR A 139 -6.88 5.12 12.23
C THR A 139 -6.34 6.50 12.58
N ASP A 140 -5.18 6.58 13.24
CA ASP A 140 -4.52 7.83 13.60
C ASP A 140 -4.02 8.55 12.37
N VAL A 141 -3.34 7.84 11.46
CA VAL A 141 -2.87 8.44 10.18
C VAL A 141 -4.04 9.00 9.39
N ALA A 142 -5.19 8.30 9.36
CA ALA A 142 -6.38 8.77 8.66
C ALA A 142 -6.98 10.07 9.23
N LYS A 143 -6.72 10.37 10.51
CA LYS A 143 -7.20 11.61 11.15
C LYS A 143 -6.23 12.78 10.98
N MET A 144 -4.95 12.53 10.75
CA MET A 144 -3.93 13.59 10.69
C MET A 144 -4.01 14.44 9.42
N PHE A 145 -4.36 13.83 8.28
CA PHE A 145 -4.29 14.47 6.97
C PHE A 145 -5.54 14.22 6.11
N PRO A 146 -6.76 14.52 6.62
CA PRO A 146 -8.01 14.13 5.97
C PRO A 146 -8.22 14.71 4.57
N ASP A 147 -7.61 15.86 4.27
CA ASP A 147 -7.74 16.54 2.97
C ASP A 147 -6.59 16.23 1.99
N GLU A 148 -5.48 15.70 2.49
CA GLU A 148 -4.25 15.46 1.71
C GLU A 148 -4.01 13.96 1.44
N ILE A 149 -4.50 13.10 2.33
CA ILE A 149 -4.27 11.65 2.29
C ILE A 149 -5.59 10.88 2.23
N ILE A 150 -5.69 9.98 1.26
CA ILE A 150 -6.71 8.93 1.23
C ILE A 150 -6.03 7.61 1.55
N ASN A 151 -6.45 6.96 2.64
CA ASN A 151 -5.77 5.80 3.17
C ASN A 151 -6.03 4.54 2.33
N HIS A 152 -5.01 3.71 2.21
CA HIS A 152 -5.07 2.41 1.57
C HIS A 152 -4.15 1.47 2.35
N VAL A 153 -4.67 0.32 2.75
CA VAL A 153 -3.97 -0.68 3.57
C VAL A 153 -3.98 -2.02 2.85
N GLU A 154 -2.83 -2.68 2.84
CA GLU A 154 -2.61 -4.05 2.43
C GLU A 154 -2.37 -4.92 3.66
N PHE A 155 -3.17 -5.98 3.80
CA PHE A 155 -3.10 -6.92 4.90
C PHE A 155 -2.32 -8.16 4.44
N THR A 156 -1.26 -8.50 5.17
CA THR A 156 -0.38 -9.64 4.84
C THR A 156 -0.09 -10.49 6.07
N ARG A 157 0.34 -11.73 5.85
CA ARG A 157 0.95 -12.55 6.91
C ARG A 157 2.45 -12.64 6.68
N SER A 158 3.23 -12.32 7.70
CA SER A 158 4.68 -12.50 7.70
C SER A 158 5.09 -13.31 8.93
N GLN A 159 5.83 -14.40 8.71
CA GLN A 159 6.23 -15.33 9.76
C GLN A 159 5.06 -15.81 10.63
N GLY A 160 3.91 -16.08 10.00
CA GLY A 160 2.69 -16.54 10.66
C GLY A 160 1.89 -15.46 11.39
N LYS A 161 2.36 -14.20 11.44
CA LYS A 161 1.65 -13.11 12.12
C LYS A 161 0.98 -12.18 11.11
N ALA A 162 -0.20 -11.69 11.47
CA ALA A 162 -0.87 -10.63 10.72
C ALA A 162 -0.01 -9.35 10.70
N ARG A 163 -0.04 -8.63 9.58
CA ARG A 163 0.68 -7.39 9.31
C ARG A 163 -0.20 -6.50 8.44
N ALA A 164 -0.04 -5.20 8.63
CA ALA A 164 -0.61 -4.19 7.76
C ALA A 164 0.52 -3.34 7.15
N SER A 165 0.37 -2.99 5.88
CA SER A 165 1.24 -2.03 5.19
C SER A 165 0.36 -0.99 4.54
N MET A 166 0.70 0.27 4.71
CA MET A 166 -0.11 1.37 4.21
C MET A 166 0.51 1.94 2.93
N LEU A 167 -0.32 2.12 1.91
CA LEU A 167 0.02 2.72 0.62
C LEU A 167 -0.88 3.95 0.35
N PRO A 168 -0.95 4.92 1.28
CA PRO A 168 -1.89 6.03 1.16
C PRO A 168 -1.66 6.81 -0.13
N LEU A 169 -2.75 7.21 -0.76
CA LEU A 169 -2.73 8.17 -1.84
C LEU A 169 -2.50 9.55 -1.24
N LEU A 170 -1.45 10.24 -1.69
CA LEU A 170 -1.09 11.58 -1.26
C LEU A 170 -1.35 12.55 -2.40
N ARG A 171 -2.15 13.60 -2.18
CA ARG A 171 -2.22 14.73 -3.11
C ARG A 171 -0.92 15.53 -3.00
N TYR A 172 -0.10 15.51 -4.06
CA TYR A 172 1.18 16.19 -4.07
C TYR A 172 0.99 17.71 -4.13
N HIS A 173 1.74 18.43 -3.31
CA HIS A 173 1.77 19.90 -3.31
C HIS A 173 3.19 20.42 -3.52
N SER A 174 4.12 19.97 -2.68
CA SER A 174 5.54 20.29 -2.81
C SER A 174 6.36 19.24 -2.07
N LYS A 175 7.65 19.14 -2.41
CA LYS A 175 8.60 18.29 -1.70
C LYS A 175 8.65 18.64 -0.20
N LEU A 176 8.71 19.93 0.12
CA LEU A 176 8.72 20.40 1.51
C LEU A 176 7.50 19.92 2.29
N ARG A 177 6.29 20.01 1.72
CA ARG A 177 5.07 19.55 2.39
C ARG A 177 5.07 18.04 2.60
N MET A 178 5.47 17.27 1.59
CA MET A 178 5.58 15.82 1.69
C MET A 178 6.58 15.39 2.78
N ASP A 179 7.74 16.05 2.85
CA ASP A 179 8.74 15.78 3.89
C ASP A 179 8.21 16.11 5.30
N MET A 180 7.44 17.20 5.43
CA MET A 180 6.77 17.54 6.69
C MET A 180 5.76 16.47 7.12
N ILE A 181 4.98 15.93 6.17
CA ILE A 181 4.05 14.82 6.44
C ILE A 181 4.82 13.60 6.94
N VAL A 182 5.90 13.21 6.25
CA VAL A 182 6.73 12.07 6.64
C VAL A 182 7.36 12.27 8.02
N ALA A 183 7.83 13.47 8.35
CA ALA A 183 8.36 13.79 9.67
C ALA A 183 7.29 13.70 10.77
N GLN A 184 6.09 14.23 10.52
CA GLN A 184 4.95 14.15 11.46
C GLN A 184 4.48 12.71 11.69
N LEU A 185 4.53 11.86 10.66
CA LEU A 185 4.27 10.43 10.77
C LEU A 185 5.35 9.72 11.61
N ALA A 186 6.62 10.08 11.42
CA ALA A 186 7.72 9.54 12.21
C ALA A 186 7.60 9.89 13.70
N ASP A 187 7.13 11.11 14.03
CA ASP A 187 6.91 11.56 15.42
C ASP A 187 5.90 10.69 16.18
N ILE A 188 4.97 10.02 15.48
CA ILE A 188 3.99 9.08 16.06
C ILE A 188 4.36 7.61 15.84
N GLY A 189 5.62 7.33 15.49
CA GLY A 189 6.15 5.98 15.33
C GLY A 189 5.78 5.28 14.03
N ILE A 190 5.33 6.02 13.01
CA ILE A 190 5.02 5.47 11.69
C ILE A 190 6.25 5.57 10.80
N LEU A 191 6.81 4.40 10.46
CA LEU A 191 7.95 4.31 9.56
C LEU A 191 7.52 4.54 8.11
N ASN A 192 8.38 5.20 7.33
CA ASN A 192 8.21 5.41 5.90
C ASN A 192 9.36 4.77 5.12
N TRP A 193 9.02 3.93 4.14
CA TRP A 193 9.94 3.51 3.09
C TRP A 193 9.72 4.43 1.89
N ASN A 194 10.66 5.34 1.63
CA ASN A 194 10.47 6.45 0.72
C ASN A 194 10.38 5.98 -0.75
N PRO A 195 9.18 6.02 -1.37
CA PRO A 195 9.04 5.64 -2.77
C PRO A 195 9.51 6.74 -3.73
N HIS A 196 9.87 7.91 -3.21
CA HIS A 196 10.41 9.06 -3.95
C HIS A 196 11.94 9.16 -3.82
N ALA A 197 12.59 8.08 -3.40
CA ALA A 197 14.03 7.93 -3.48
C ALA A 197 14.37 6.83 -4.49
N TYR A 198 15.48 7.00 -5.22
CA TYR A 198 15.92 6.00 -6.18
C TYR A 198 17.11 5.15 -5.68
N THR A 199 17.72 5.53 -4.55
CA THR A 199 18.81 4.80 -3.89
C THR A 199 18.30 3.93 -2.74
N LEU A 200 19.05 2.91 -2.35
CA LEU A 200 18.66 1.96 -1.32
C LEU A 200 18.61 2.60 0.08
N GLU A 201 19.59 3.42 0.42
CA GLU A 201 19.71 4.05 1.73
C GLU A 201 18.61 5.09 1.96
N GLU A 202 18.39 5.96 0.97
CA GLU A 202 17.34 6.98 1.03
C GLU A 202 15.95 6.38 0.92
N GLY A 203 15.78 5.27 0.18
CA GLY A 203 14.50 4.55 0.11
C GLY A 203 14.13 3.84 1.41
N ASN A 204 15.13 3.37 2.15
CA ASN A 204 14.91 2.64 3.41
C ASN A 204 15.13 3.48 4.67
N HIS A 205 15.44 4.78 4.53
CA HIS A 205 15.78 5.67 5.63
C HIS A 205 16.85 5.09 6.58
N ARG A 206 17.91 4.52 6.01
CA ARG A 206 18.95 3.81 6.78
C ARG A 206 20.34 4.05 6.22
N ASN A 207 21.34 3.91 7.10
CA ASN A 207 22.75 3.91 6.69
C ASN A 207 23.07 2.71 5.79
N PRO A 208 24.14 2.80 4.99
CA PRO A 208 24.61 1.67 4.22
C PRO A 208 24.94 0.48 5.12
N ASP A 209 24.54 -0.72 4.72
CA ASP A 209 24.84 -1.96 5.44
C ASP A 209 26.21 -2.51 4.98
N PRO A 210 27.23 -2.58 5.86
CA PRO A 210 28.55 -3.08 5.50
C PRO A 210 28.53 -4.52 4.95
N SER A 211 27.59 -5.35 5.41
CA SER A 211 27.45 -6.73 4.93
C SER A 211 26.93 -6.77 3.50
N GLN A 212 25.99 -5.89 3.13
CA GLN A 212 25.49 -5.77 1.76
C GLN A 212 26.55 -5.22 0.82
N ILE A 213 27.37 -4.26 1.29
CA ILE A 213 28.50 -3.74 0.52
C ILE A 213 29.55 -4.82 0.27
N ALA A 214 29.91 -5.60 1.31
CA ALA A 214 30.85 -6.71 1.17
C ALA A 214 30.34 -7.76 0.16
N LEU A 215 29.05 -8.11 0.23
CA LEU A 215 28.43 -9.02 -0.71
C LEU A 215 28.42 -8.47 -2.15
N LYS A 216 28.19 -7.16 -2.34
CA LYS A 216 28.31 -6.52 -3.65
C LYS A 216 29.75 -6.57 -4.17
N ARG A 217 30.76 -6.36 -3.33
CA ARG A 217 32.18 -6.48 -3.74
C ARG A 217 32.52 -7.89 -4.25
N GLU A 218 31.96 -8.91 -3.61
CA GLU A 218 32.15 -10.31 -4.03
C GLU A 218 31.49 -10.61 -5.38
N ASN A 219 30.24 -10.16 -5.58
CA ASN A 219 29.41 -10.55 -6.72
C ASN A 219 29.48 -9.57 -7.91
N ASP A 220 29.88 -8.31 -7.67
CA ASP A 220 30.01 -7.25 -8.66
C ASP A 220 31.26 -6.39 -8.36
N PRO A 221 32.47 -6.97 -8.43
CA PRO A 221 33.71 -6.28 -8.07
C PRO A 221 34.02 -5.07 -8.94
N LYS A 222 33.41 -4.98 -10.14
CA LYS A 222 33.57 -3.86 -11.07
C LYS A 222 32.46 -2.80 -10.93
N GLY A 223 31.46 -3.01 -10.07
CA GLY A 223 30.36 -2.08 -9.87
C GLY A 223 29.47 -1.88 -11.11
N LEU A 224 29.34 -2.88 -11.98
CA LEU A 224 28.61 -2.77 -13.24
C LEU A 224 27.10 -3.03 -13.08
N LEU A 225 26.70 -3.70 -12.00
CA LEU A 225 25.29 -3.99 -11.74
C LEU A 225 24.61 -2.79 -11.07
N ASN A 226 23.82 -2.08 -11.88
CA ASN A 226 22.93 -0.98 -11.47
C ASN A 226 23.66 0.11 -10.65
N PRO A 227 24.69 0.78 -11.24
CA PRO A 227 25.48 1.79 -10.56
C PRO A 227 24.62 2.98 -10.09
N GLY A 228 25.04 3.63 -9.00
CA GLY A 228 24.33 4.75 -8.38
C GLY A 228 23.11 4.39 -7.54
N LYS A 229 22.79 3.10 -7.36
CA LYS A 229 21.67 2.64 -6.50
C LYS A 229 22.04 2.40 -5.03
N LEU A 230 23.31 2.14 -4.75
CA LEU A 230 23.81 1.88 -3.40
C LEU A 230 24.82 2.99 -3.07
N ILE A 231 24.41 3.98 -2.28
CA ILE A 231 25.26 5.14 -1.97
C ILE A 231 26.55 4.69 -1.28
N GLY A 232 26.47 3.74 -0.34
CA GLY A 232 27.63 3.21 0.39
C GLY A 232 28.67 2.50 -0.48
N TRP A 233 28.33 2.16 -1.74
CA TRP A 233 29.31 1.67 -2.71
C TRP A 233 30.24 2.78 -3.17
N ASP A 234 29.67 3.95 -3.50
CA ASP A 234 30.39 5.11 -4.03
C ASP A 234 30.94 6.01 -2.90
N ASN A 235 30.25 6.04 -1.76
CA ASN A 235 30.57 6.83 -0.57
C ASN A 235 30.40 6.00 0.72
N PRO A 236 31.44 5.27 1.17
CA PRO A 236 31.39 4.39 2.34
C PRO A 236 31.09 5.11 3.67
N ASP A 237 31.39 6.41 3.75
CA ASP A 237 31.19 7.23 4.94
C ASP A 237 29.80 7.91 4.96
N TYR A 238 28.92 7.56 4.04
CA TYR A 238 27.58 8.12 3.97
C TYR A 238 26.77 7.80 5.24
N ILE A 239 26.23 8.85 5.85
CA ILE A 239 25.29 8.78 6.96
C ILE A 239 23.97 9.37 6.48
N TYR A 240 22.92 8.56 6.57
CA TYR A 240 21.57 8.99 6.21
C TYR A 240 21.08 10.04 7.22
N ASP A 241 20.55 11.15 6.67
CA ASP A 241 19.86 12.19 7.42
C ASP A 241 18.48 12.42 6.79
N MET A 242 17.42 12.17 7.55
CA MET A 242 16.04 12.37 7.11
C MET A 242 15.72 13.83 6.79
N LYS A 243 16.35 14.78 7.49
CA LYS A 243 16.18 16.21 7.24
C LYS A 243 17.16 16.72 6.18
N GLY A 244 18.10 15.88 5.78
CA GLY A 244 19.04 16.14 4.70
C GLY A 244 18.37 16.10 3.34
N GLY A 245 19.00 16.74 2.35
CA GLY A 245 18.63 16.57 0.95
C GLY A 245 19.04 15.19 0.44
N TYR A 246 18.62 14.87 -0.79
CA TYR A 246 19.11 13.66 -1.46
C TYR A 246 20.61 13.75 -1.75
N HIS A 247 21.30 12.61 -1.73
CA HIS A 247 22.72 12.46 -2.03
C HIS A 247 23.09 12.97 -3.43
N ALA A 248 22.24 12.69 -4.42
CA ALA A 248 22.39 13.20 -5.78
C ALA A 248 21.11 13.95 -6.21
N PRO A 249 20.93 15.21 -5.78
CA PRO A 249 19.70 15.97 -6.01
C PRO A 249 19.43 16.22 -7.50
N GLN A 250 20.46 16.22 -8.34
CA GLN A 250 20.35 16.37 -9.80
C GLN A 250 19.67 15.19 -10.50
N MET A 251 19.65 14.02 -9.86
CA MET A 251 19.02 12.81 -10.39
C MET A 251 17.55 12.70 -9.98
N GLN A 252 17.08 13.56 -9.08
CA GLN A 252 15.67 13.68 -8.77
C GLN A 252 14.94 14.32 -9.96
N VAL A 253 13.78 13.77 -10.30
CA VAL A 253 12.96 14.29 -11.39
C VAL A 253 12.65 15.75 -11.05
N LYS A 254 13.09 16.68 -11.91
CA LYS A 254 12.70 18.08 -11.75
C LYS A 254 11.18 18.14 -11.80
N PRO A 255 10.51 18.88 -10.89
CA PRO A 255 9.08 19.09 -11.03
C PRO A 255 8.81 19.61 -12.44
N CYS A 256 7.79 19.05 -13.12
CA CYS A 256 7.26 19.67 -14.32
C CYS A 256 6.86 21.09 -13.92
N VAL A 257 7.65 22.08 -14.35
CA VAL A 257 7.27 23.48 -14.21
C VAL A 257 6.10 23.66 -15.18
N PRO A 258 4.95 24.19 -14.73
CA PRO A 258 3.82 24.49 -15.62
C PRO A 258 4.21 25.48 -16.73
#